data_AF-A0A933DI15-F1
#
_entry.id   AF-A0A933DI15-F1
#
_cell.length_a   1.000
_cell.length_b   1.000
_cell.length_c   1.000
_cell.angle_alpha   90.00
_cell.angle_beta   90.00
_cell.angle_gamma   90.00
#
_symmetry.space_group_name_H-M   'P 1'
#
loop_
_entity.id
_entity.type
_entity.pdbx_description
1 polymer ?
#
loop_
_entity_poly.entity_id
_entity_poly.type
_entity_poly.pdbx_seq_one_letter_code
_entity_poly.pdbx_strand_id
1 'polypeptide(L)'
;MAEKIYPKFEPIERRDFPGWHLKKTMRALGVALEPDLSRYLTFPRLKPGDRKKALARALKKGEMVETKIKGVSGRAFILAEDLAELDRLKPARGTTLICPFDSLMWHRDRVGALFGFDYRIEVYTPSSKRTYGYYSLPIFHDGRFVGRLDPKNHRDKSLLEIRRVHFEAKPDARMIKGLAGAIRFLARFTTAGQISVPEGALREVLG
;
A
#
# COMPACT_ATOMS: atom_id res chain seq x y z
N MET A 1 -32.90 -5.69 19.88
CA MET A 1 -33.32 -5.28 18.52
C MET A 1 -32.14 -4.62 17.83
N ALA A 2 -31.39 -5.37 17.03
CA ALA A 2 -30.37 -4.83 16.13
C ALA A 2 -30.91 -4.93 14.70
N GLU A 3 -32.03 -4.26 14.44
CA GLU A 3 -32.62 -4.26 13.10
C GLU A 3 -31.86 -3.28 12.20
N LYS A 4 -31.06 -3.86 11.30
CA LYS A 4 -30.56 -3.30 10.03
C LYS A 4 -29.95 -1.90 10.10
N ILE A 5 -28.70 -1.85 10.56
CA ILE A 5 -27.79 -0.69 10.43
C ILE A 5 -27.25 -0.55 8.99
N TYR A 6 -27.45 -1.54 8.12
CA TYR A 6 -26.92 -1.50 6.75
C TYR A 6 -27.91 -0.83 5.78
N PRO A 7 -27.40 -0.03 4.81
CA PRO A 7 -28.23 0.50 3.73
C PRO A 7 -28.85 -0.64 2.92
N LYS A 8 -29.97 -0.37 2.23
CA LYS A 8 -30.53 -1.33 1.28
C LYS A 8 -29.51 -1.58 0.16
N PHE A 9 -29.21 -2.85 -0.12
CA PHE A 9 -28.34 -3.26 -1.22
C PHE A 9 -28.88 -4.53 -1.87
N GLU A 10 -28.63 -4.70 -3.16
CA GLU A 10 -28.91 -5.96 -3.86
C GLU A 10 -27.77 -6.95 -3.60
N PRO A 11 -28.04 -8.11 -2.99
CA PRO A 11 -27.00 -9.10 -2.72
C PRO A 11 -26.52 -9.75 -4.02
N ILE A 12 -25.25 -10.14 -4.02
CA ILE A 12 -24.65 -10.86 -5.14
C ILE A 12 -24.96 -12.34 -5.01
N GLU A 13 -25.45 -12.94 -6.09
CA GLU A 13 -25.69 -14.36 -6.17
C GLU A 13 -24.39 -15.17 -5.96
N ARG A 14 -24.48 -16.28 -5.22
CA ARG A 14 -23.29 -17.08 -4.85
C ARG A 14 -22.49 -17.55 -6.07
N ARG A 15 -23.15 -17.82 -7.20
CA ARG A 15 -22.51 -18.25 -8.45
C ARG A 15 -21.68 -17.14 -9.11
N ASP A 16 -22.06 -15.88 -8.89
CA ASP A 16 -21.46 -14.69 -9.50
C ASP A 16 -20.37 -14.08 -8.60
N PHE A 17 -20.38 -14.44 -7.31
CA PHE A 17 -19.43 -13.99 -6.31
C PHE A 17 -17.95 -14.12 -6.72
N PRO A 18 -17.45 -15.24 -7.31
CA PRO A 18 -16.05 -15.32 -7.71
C PRO A 18 -15.64 -14.28 -8.77
N GLY A 19 -16.54 -13.96 -9.71
CA GLY A 19 -16.29 -12.95 -10.74
C GLY A 19 -16.28 -11.54 -10.16
N TRP A 20 -17.25 -11.25 -9.29
CA TRP A 20 -17.27 -9.98 -8.55
C TRP A 20 -16.02 -9.81 -7.67
N HIS A 21 -15.63 -10.85 -6.93
CA HIS A 21 -14.46 -10.85 -6.05
C HIS A 21 -13.18 -10.55 -6.84
N LEU A 22 -13.02 -11.19 -7.99
CA LEU A 22 -11.90 -10.97 -8.90
C LEU A 22 -11.89 -9.53 -9.44
N LYS A 23 -13.03 -9.01 -9.92
CA LYS A 23 -13.12 -7.62 -10.42
C LYS A 23 -12.82 -6.60 -9.31
N LYS A 24 -13.32 -6.82 -8.09
CA LYS A 24 -13.03 -5.98 -6.92
C LYS A 24 -11.54 -5.98 -6.59
N THR A 25 -10.90 -7.15 -6.67
CA THR A 25 -9.46 -7.31 -6.49
C THR A 25 -8.66 -6.53 -7.53
N MET A 26 -9.02 -6.68 -8.82
CA MET A 26 -8.34 -5.97 -9.89
C MET A 26 -8.45 -4.45 -9.76
N ARG A 27 -9.64 -3.92 -9.43
CA ARG A 27 -9.82 -2.48 -9.21
C ARG A 27 -8.96 -1.90 -8.09
N ALA A 28 -8.63 -2.70 -7.08
CA ALA A 28 -7.78 -2.25 -5.99
C ALA A 28 -6.28 -2.36 -6.31
N LEU A 29 -5.89 -3.38 -7.07
CA LEU A 29 -4.48 -3.64 -7.39
C LEU A 29 -4.00 -2.95 -8.69
N GLY A 30 -4.93 -2.54 -9.56
CA GLY A 30 -4.67 -2.05 -10.91
C GLY A 30 -4.20 -3.17 -11.83
N VAL A 31 -2.90 -3.49 -11.73
CA VAL A 31 -2.28 -4.63 -12.40
C VAL A 31 -1.88 -5.68 -11.37
N ALA A 32 -2.23 -6.95 -11.58
CA ALA A 32 -2.02 -8.02 -10.62
C ALA A 32 -1.31 -9.21 -11.24
N LEU A 33 -0.29 -9.73 -10.58
CA LEU A 33 0.28 -11.04 -10.89
C LEU A 33 -0.71 -12.14 -10.51
N GLU A 34 -0.65 -13.30 -11.17
CA GLU A 34 -1.55 -14.41 -10.85
C GLU A 34 -1.60 -14.78 -9.35
N PRO A 35 -0.48 -14.80 -8.59
CA PRO A 35 -0.50 -15.02 -7.14
C PRO A 35 -1.26 -13.93 -6.37
N ASP A 36 -1.21 -12.67 -6.82
CA ASP A 36 -1.83 -11.51 -6.15
C ASP A 36 -3.35 -11.64 -6.06
N LEU A 37 -3.96 -12.27 -7.07
CA LEU A 37 -5.41 -12.47 -7.16
C LEU A 37 -5.98 -13.26 -5.97
N SER A 38 -5.10 -13.95 -5.23
CA SER A 38 -5.44 -14.72 -4.03
C SER A 38 -5.12 -14.03 -2.71
N ARG A 39 -4.38 -12.92 -2.76
CA ARG A 39 -3.77 -12.26 -1.60
C ARG A 39 -4.40 -10.92 -1.26
N TYR A 40 -5.30 -10.42 -2.10
CA TYR A 40 -6.18 -9.30 -1.80
C TYR A 40 -7.61 -9.80 -1.52
N LEU A 41 -8.30 -9.16 -0.56
CA LEU A 41 -9.65 -9.55 -0.12
C LEU A 41 -9.74 -11.06 0.21
N THR A 42 -8.93 -11.53 1.17
CA THR A 42 -8.74 -12.98 1.43
C THR A 42 -9.92 -13.71 2.06
N PHE A 43 -11.00 -12.98 2.40
CA PHE A 43 -12.22 -13.51 2.98
C PHE A 43 -13.47 -13.01 2.21
N PRO A 44 -14.51 -13.84 2.04
CA PRO A 44 -14.57 -15.28 2.34
C PRO A 44 -13.66 -16.09 1.42
N ARG A 45 -13.23 -17.27 1.89
CA ARG A 45 -12.41 -18.18 1.06
C ARG A 45 -13.26 -18.76 -0.07
N LEU A 46 -12.81 -18.58 -1.31
CA LEU A 46 -13.39 -19.21 -2.48
C LEU A 46 -13.06 -20.71 -2.51
N LYS A 47 -13.92 -21.53 -3.13
CA LYS A 47 -13.60 -22.94 -3.33
C LYS A 47 -12.38 -23.08 -4.25
N PRO A 48 -11.57 -24.14 -4.10
CA PRO A 48 -10.48 -24.43 -5.01
C PRO A 48 -10.96 -24.42 -6.48
N GLY A 49 -10.24 -23.70 -7.34
CA GLY A 49 -10.55 -23.60 -8.77
C GLY A 49 -11.60 -22.55 -9.17
N ASP A 50 -12.44 -22.03 -8.26
CA ASP A 50 -13.48 -21.04 -8.61
C ASP A 50 -12.86 -19.75 -9.18
N ARG A 51 -11.77 -19.29 -8.57
CA ARG A 51 -11.02 -18.12 -9.07
C ARG A 51 -10.44 -18.37 -10.47
N LYS A 52 -9.87 -19.55 -10.71
CA LYS A 52 -9.31 -19.91 -12.02
C LYS A 52 -10.41 -19.94 -13.09
N LYS A 53 -11.57 -20.50 -12.78
CA LYS A 53 -12.75 -20.49 -13.67
C LYS A 53 -13.25 -19.06 -13.91
N ALA A 54 -13.31 -18.23 -12.88
CA ALA A 54 -13.72 -16.83 -13.00
C ALA A 54 -12.75 -16.03 -13.89
N LEU A 55 -11.44 -16.18 -13.69
CA LEU A 55 -10.41 -15.55 -14.51
C LEU A 55 -10.51 -16.01 -15.97
N ALA A 56 -10.63 -17.32 -16.23
CA ALA A 56 -10.79 -17.83 -17.59
C ALA A 56 -12.03 -17.27 -18.30
N ARG A 57 -13.15 -17.13 -17.59
CA ARG A 57 -14.36 -16.49 -18.13
C ARG A 57 -14.15 -15.02 -18.43
N ALA A 58 -13.51 -14.27 -17.52
CA ALA A 58 -13.24 -12.84 -17.70
C ALA A 58 -12.30 -12.58 -18.89
N LEU A 59 -11.26 -13.41 -19.06
CA LEU A 59 -10.37 -13.38 -20.22
C LEU A 59 -11.13 -13.69 -21.52
N LYS A 60 -11.96 -14.75 -21.54
CA LYS A 60 -12.77 -15.10 -22.72
C LYS A 60 -13.75 -13.99 -23.12
N LYS A 61 -14.29 -13.26 -22.15
CA LYS A 61 -15.20 -12.12 -22.39
C LYS A 61 -14.49 -10.81 -22.74
N GLY A 62 -13.16 -10.76 -22.65
CA GLY A 62 -12.39 -9.52 -22.84
C GLY A 62 -12.58 -8.50 -21.70
N GLU A 63 -13.09 -8.91 -20.53
CA GLU A 63 -13.20 -8.04 -19.35
C GLU A 63 -11.85 -7.81 -18.67
N MET A 64 -10.94 -8.79 -18.82
CA MET A 64 -9.56 -8.75 -18.35
C MET A 64 -8.63 -9.14 -19.49
N VAL A 65 -7.41 -8.62 -19.44
CA VAL A 65 -6.37 -8.87 -20.44
C VAL A 65 -5.11 -9.34 -19.73
N GLU A 66 -4.44 -10.34 -20.30
CA GLU A 66 -3.11 -10.75 -19.85
C GLU A 66 -2.06 -9.75 -20.37
N THR A 67 -1.15 -9.34 -19.49
CA THR A 67 -0.14 -8.32 -19.76
C THR A 67 1.22 -8.70 -19.18
N LYS A 68 2.24 -7.89 -19.47
CA LYS A 68 3.60 -8.02 -18.93
C LYS A 68 3.95 -6.77 -18.15
N ILE A 69 4.57 -6.95 -16.99
CA ILE A 69 5.13 -5.86 -16.20
C ILE A 69 6.64 -5.86 -16.44
N LYS A 70 7.20 -4.71 -16.85
CA LYS A 70 8.64 -4.59 -17.12
C LYS A 70 9.44 -4.97 -15.89
N GLY A 71 10.40 -5.89 -16.05
CA GLY A 71 11.30 -6.33 -14.99
C GLY A 71 10.68 -7.32 -13.99
N VAL A 72 9.45 -7.78 -14.22
CA VAL A 72 8.74 -8.71 -13.32
C VAL A 72 8.37 -9.96 -14.09
N SER A 73 8.74 -11.12 -13.56
CA SER A 73 8.42 -12.43 -14.13
C SER A 73 7.02 -12.90 -13.74
N GLY A 74 6.41 -13.70 -14.61
CA GLY A 74 5.11 -14.34 -14.36
C GLY A 74 3.96 -13.68 -15.13
N ARG A 75 2.79 -14.31 -15.04
CA ARG A 75 1.58 -13.83 -15.71
C ARG A 75 0.98 -12.68 -14.91
N ALA A 76 0.69 -11.58 -15.60
CA ALA A 76 0.01 -10.42 -15.03
C ALA A 76 -1.30 -10.17 -15.76
N PHE A 77 -2.26 -9.57 -15.06
CA PHE A 77 -3.57 -9.24 -15.60
C PHE A 77 -3.92 -7.80 -15.26
N ILE A 78 -4.76 -7.20 -16.09
CA ILE A 78 -5.34 -5.87 -15.91
C ILE A 78 -6.79 -5.89 -16.40
N LEU A 79 -7.66 -5.03 -15.86
CA LEU A 79 -8.98 -4.83 -16.45
C LEU A 79 -8.84 -4.20 -17.83
N ALA A 80 -9.66 -4.64 -18.80
CA ALA A 80 -9.63 -4.05 -20.14
C ALA A 80 -9.98 -2.56 -20.12
N GLU A 81 -10.92 -2.16 -19.25
CA GLU A 81 -11.29 -0.75 -19.02
C GLU A 81 -10.09 0.08 -18.51
N ASP A 82 -9.28 -0.46 -17.60
CA ASP A 82 -8.11 0.25 -17.05
C ASP A 82 -6.96 0.30 -18.05
N LEU A 83 -6.78 -0.74 -18.88
CA LEU A 83 -5.76 -0.77 -19.92
C LEU A 83 -5.99 0.30 -20.97
N ALA A 84 -7.25 0.53 -21.36
CA ALA A 84 -7.62 1.57 -22.34
C ALA A 84 -7.30 2.99 -21.84
N GLU A 85 -7.24 3.18 -20.52
CA GLU A 85 -6.99 4.48 -19.89
C GLU A 85 -5.54 4.65 -19.44
N LEU A 86 -4.68 3.64 -19.65
CA LEU A 86 -3.31 3.61 -19.09
C LEU A 86 -2.46 4.80 -19.55
N ASP A 87 -2.55 5.18 -20.82
CA ASP A 87 -1.79 6.30 -21.40
C ASP A 87 -2.23 7.68 -20.86
N ARG A 88 -3.42 7.76 -20.25
CA ARG A 88 -3.93 8.99 -19.62
C ARG A 88 -3.47 9.13 -18.17
N LEU A 89 -2.93 8.08 -17.56
CA LEU A 89 -2.47 8.12 -16.18
C LEU A 89 -1.22 8.99 -16.06
N LYS A 90 -1.29 9.96 -15.15
CA LYS A 90 -0.12 10.77 -14.79
C LYS A 90 0.77 9.96 -13.85
N PRO A 91 2.10 10.07 -13.97
CA PRO A 91 3.01 9.50 -12.99
C PRO A 91 2.65 9.93 -11.56
N ALA A 92 2.77 9.00 -10.61
CA ALA A 92 2.54 9.32 -9.20
C ALA A 92 3.50 10.45 -8.74
N ARG A 93 2.96 11.39 -7.96
CA ARG A 93 3.69 12.53 -7.42
C ARG A 93 3.32 12.75 -5.95
N GLY A 94 4.26 13.30 -5.20
CA GLY A 94 4.09 13.62 -3.79
C GLY A 94 4.73 12.57 -2.87
N THR A 95 4.64 12.83 -1.56
CA THR A 95 5.13 11.93 -0.52
C THR A 95 4.02 11.55 0.43
N THR A 96 3.93 10.28 0.77
CA THR A 96 3.07 9.78 1.85
C THR A 96 3.81 8.74 2.69
N LEU A 97 3.34 8.54 3.92
CA LEU A 97 3.80 7.48 4.81
C LEU A 97 2.77 6.36 4.77
N ILE A 98 3.20 5.15 4.42
CA ILE A 98 2.30 4.01 4.29
C ILE A 98 2.14 3.32 5.64
N CYS A 99 0.91 3.02 6.03
CA CYS A 99 0.64 2.23 7.21
C CYS A 99 1.14 0.78 6.99
N PRO A 100 1.78 0.12 7.98
CA PRO A 100 2.19 -1.27 7.84
C PRO A 100 1.04 -2.25 7.57
N PHE A 101 -0.17 -1.84 7.91
CA PHE A 101 -1.43 -2.58 7.70
C PHE A 101 -2.22 -2.06 6.49
N ASP A 102 -1.64 -1.17 5.68
CA ASP A 102 -2.23 -0.76 4.42
C ASP A 102 -2.36 -1.96 3.47
N SER A 103 -3.40 -1.95 2.62
CA SER A 103 -3.63 -3.01 1.63
C SER A 103 -2.45 -3.16 0.66
N LEU A 104 -1.71 -2.07 0.39
CA LEU A 104 -0.50 -2.08 -0.42
C LEU A 104 0.62 -2.92 0.23
N MET A 105 0.73 -2.90 1.56
CA MET A 105 1.78 -3.59 2.34
C MET A 105 1.44 -5.03 2.70
N TRP A 106 0.19 -5.42 2.51
CA TRP A 106 -0.30 -6.75 2.93
C TRP A 106 0.42 -7.90 2.23
N HIS A 107 0.63 -7.80 0.90
CA HIS A 107 1.29 -8.84 0.11
C HIS A 107 2.75 -8.47 -0.16
N ARG A 108 3.65 -8.85 0.75
CA ARG A 108 5.07 -8.45 0.72
C ARG A 108 5.80 -8.90 -0.55
N ASP A 109 5.53 -10.11 -1.04
CA ASP A 109 6.16 -10.63 -2.26
C ASP A 109 5.82 -9.75 -3.47
N ARG A 110 4.59 -9.21 -3.54
CA ARG A 110 4.19 -8.23 -4.55
C ARG A 110 4.93 -6.91 -4.40
N VAL A 111 5.07 -6.41 -3.17
CA VAL A 111 5.80 -5.17 -2.91
C VAL A 111 7.26 -5.31 -3.34
N GLY A 112 7.89 -6.43 -3.01
CA GLY A 112 9.24 -6.78 -3.46
C GLY A 112 9.32 -6.88 -4.99
N ALA A 113 8.40 -7.61 -5.63
CA ALA A 113 8.39 -7.79 -7.08
C ALA A 113 8.17 -6.49 -7.87
N LEU A 114 7.23 -5.63 -7.43
CA LEU A 114 6.88 -4.43 -8.17
C LEU A 114 7.74 -3.21 -7.84
N PHE A 115 8.19 -3.10 -6.60
CA PHE A 115 8.85 -1.89 -6.11
C PHE A 115 10.27 -2.13 -5.63
N GLY A 116 10.75 -3.38 -5.61
CA GLY A 116 12.09 -3.71 -5.10
C GLY A 116 12.26 -3.39 -3.62
N PHE A 117 11.17 -3.43 -2.83
CA PHE A 117 11.16 -3.00 -1.44
C PHE A 117 10.81 -4.15 -0.50
N ASP A 118 11.82 -4.63 0.25
CA ASP A 118 11.60 -5.61 1.31
C ASP A 118 11.16 -4.90 2.59
N TYR A 119 9.95 -5.22 3.05
CA TYR A 119 9.36 -4.57 4.21
C TYR A 119 8.87 -5.59 5.24
N ARG A 120 9.34 -5.41 6.46
CA ARG A 120 8.85 -6.11 7.64
C ARG A 120 8.72 -5.13 8.80
N ILE A 121 7.51 -5.01 9.34
CA ILE A 121 7.29 -4.30 10.60
C ILE A 121 8.00 -5.05 11.74
N GLU A 122 8.69 -4.31 12.60
CA GLU A 122 9.50 -4.87 13.69
C GLU A 122 8.85 -4.71 15.07
N VAL A 123 7.52 -4.53 15.10
CA VAL A 123 6.71 -4.38 16.32
C VAL A 123 6.82 -5.62 17.23
N TYR A 124 6.97 -6.79 16.61
CA TYR A 124 7.14 -8.09 17.28
C TYR A 124 8.62 -8.46 17.47
N THR A 125 9.55 -7.66 16.97
CA THR A 125 10.98 -7.89 17.10
C THR A 125 11.45 -7.30 18.44
N PRO A 126 12.25 -8.03 19.24
CA PRO A 126 12.86 -7.49 20.46
C PRO A 126 13.65 -6.21 20.16
N SER A 127 13.62 -5.24 21.08
CA SER A 127 14.18 -3.89 20.84
C SER A 127 15.62 -3.88 20.34
N SER A 128 16.47 -4.77 20.86
CA SER A 128 17.88 -4.90 20.47
C SER A 128 18.11 -5.50 19.07
N LYS A 129 17.10 -6.14 18.47
CA LYS A 129 17.17 -6.77 17.15
C LYS A 129 16.47 -5.95 16.05
N ARG A 130 16.00 -4.74 16.36
CA ARG A 130 15.30 -3.86 15.42
C ARG A 130 16.29 -3.09 14.55
N THR A 131 16.11 -3.16 13.25
CA THR A 131 16.89 -2.41 12.26
C THR A 131 16.28 -1.02 12.07
N TYR A 132 14.97 -0.96 11.80
CA TYR A 132 14.29 0.24 11.34
C TYR A 132 13.44 0.91 12.42
N GLY A 133 13.03 0.18 13.45
CA GLY A 133 12.27 0.75 14.56
C GLY A 133 10.96 0.00 14.86
N TYR A 134 10.30 0.37 15.95
CA TYR A 134 9.16 -0.40 16.47
C TYR A 134 7.95 -0.37 15.53
N TYR A 135 7.63 0.80 14.96
CA TYR A 135 6.46 1.00 14.10
C TYR A 135 6.89 1.74 12.83
N SER A 136 7.85 1.16 12.10
CA SER A 136 8.41 1.80 10.91
C SER A 136 7.38 1.93 9.79
N LEU A 137 7.13 3.15 9.33
CA LEU A 137 6.28 3.50 8.19
C LEU A 137 7.14 3.60 6.92
N PRO A 138 6.83 2.85 5.85
CA PRO A 138 7.45 3.07 4.55
C PRO A 138 7.20 4.49 4.03
N ILE A 139 8.26 5.11 3.50
CA ILE A 139 8.20 6.41 2.83
C ILE A 139 7.96 6.16 1.34
N PHE A 140 6.78 6.53 0.85
CA PHE A 140 6.43 6.43 -0.56
C PHE A 140 6.50 7.82 -1.20
N HIS A 141 7.45 8.01 -2.11
CA HIS A 141 7.72 9.28 -2.78
C HIS A 141 7.72 9.10 -4.30
N ASP A 142 6.90 9.89 -5.00
CA ASP A 142 6.84 9.93 -6.46
C ASP A 142 6.74 8.53 -7.12
N GLY A 143 5.95 7.65 -6.52
CA GLY A 143 5.71 6.29 -7.02
C GLY A 143 6.72 5.23 -6.57
N ARG A 144 7.64 5.55 -5.64
CA ARG A 144 8.68 4.62 -5.16
C ARG A 144 8.75 4.57 -3.64
N PHE A 145 9.11 3.41 -3.10
CA PHE A 145 9.56 3.33 -1.71
C PHE A 145 11.00 3.82 -1.63
N VAL A 146 11.24 4.86 -0.83
CA VAL A 146 12.53 5.55 -0.74
C VAL A 146 13.16 5.47 0.64
N GLY A 147 12.45 4.89 1.60
CA GLY A 147 12.92 4.79 2.97
C GLY A 147 11.86 4.30 3.94
N ARG A 148 12.20 4.40 5.22
CA ARG A 148 11.40 3.99 6.38
C ARG A 148 11.55 5.06 7.47
N LEU A 149 10.47 5.37 8.17
CA LEU A 149 10.44 6.35 9.26
C LEU A 149 9.80 5.72 10.50
N ASP A 150 10.42 5.82 11.67
CA ASP A 150 9.90 5.29 12.94
C ASP A 150 9.34 6.44 13.81
N PRO A 151 8.02 6.68 13.78
CA PRO A 151 7.39 7.71 14.58
C PRO A 151 6.97 7.17 15.95
N LYS A 152 6.96 8.05 16.93
CA LYS A 152 6.35 7.84 18.25
C LYS A 152 5.48 9.05 18.57
N ASN A 153 4.18 8.81 18.70
CA ASN A 153 3.25 9.82 19.17
C ASN A 153 3.14 9.78 20.71
N HIS A 154 3.58 10.85 21.37
CA HIS A 154 3.48 11.09 22.82
C HIS A 154 2.27 11.99 23.05
N ARG A 155 1.10 11.38 23.26
CA ARG A 155 -0.19 12.09 23.36
C ARG A 155 -0.25 13.02 24.56
N ASP A 156 0.34 12.60 25.68
CA ASP A 156 0.49 13.37 26.92
C ASP A 156 1.28 14.67 26.72
N LYS A 157 2.20 14.70 25.75
CA LYS A 157 3.06 15.84 25.44
C LYS A 157 2.65 16.59 24.17
N SER A 158 1.58 16.15 23.49
CA SER A 158 1.18 16.65 22.17
C SER A 158 2.35 16.64 21.16
N LEU A 159 3.17 15.59 21.18
CA LEU A 159 4.43 15.50 20.44
C LEU A 159 4.48 14.28 19.51
N LEU A 160 4.75 14.52 18.24
CA LEU A 160 5.18 13.49 17.29
C LEU A 160 6.72 13.48 17.22
N GLU A 161 7.34 12.51 17.87
CA GLU A 161 8.78 12.27 17.79
C GLU A 161 9.09 11.33 16.62
N ILE A 162 9.92 11.78 15.69
CA ILE A 162 10.52 10.93 14.67
C ILE A 162 11.83 10.39 15.23
N ARG A 163 11.85 9.12 15.62
CA ARG A 163 13.00 8.52 16.30
C ARG A 163 14.11 8.16 15.34
N ARG A 164 13.74 7.69 14.15
CA ARG A 164 14.66 7.25 13.09
C ARG A 164 14.07 7.52 11.72
N VAL A 165 14.95 7.85 10.79
CA VAL A 165 14.66 7.86 9.35
C VAL A 165 15.78 7.09 8.65
N HIS A 166 15.40 6.10 7.86
CA HIS A 166 16.29 5.31 7.04
C HIS A 166 15.93 5.53 5.58
N PHE A 167 16.88 5.93 4.75
CA PHE A 167 16.68 6.08 3.32
C PHE A 167 17.35 4.93 2.57
N GLU A 168 16.72 4.42 1.51
CA GLU A 168 17.35 3.39 0.65
C GLU A 168 18.53 3.96 -0.16
N ALA A 169 18.53 5.27 -0.39
CA ALA A 169 19.57 6.00 -1.09
C ALA A 169 19.69 7.44 -0.52
N LYS A 170 20.77 8.14 -0.85
CA LYS A 170 20.96 9.54 -0.40
C LYS A 170 19.76 10.40 -0.86
N PRO A 171 19.00 11.04 0.05
CA PRO A 171 17.84 11.83 -0.32
C PRO A 171 18.25 13.16 -0.96
N ASP A 172 17.48 13.61 -1.94
CA ASP A 172 17.59 14.95 -2.51
C ASP A 172 16.69 15.95 -1.76
N ALA A 173 16.86 17.25 -2.07
CA ALA A 173 16.09 18.32 -1.43
C ALA A 173 14.57 18.20 -1.65
N ARG A 174 14.14 17.64 -2.79
CA ARG A 174 12.71 17.47 -3.11
C ARG A 174 12.09 16.37 -2.26
N MET A 175 12.80 15.26 -2.08
CA MET A 175 12.40 14.16 -1.21
C MET A 175 12.31 14.63 0.25
N ILE A 176 13.30 15.38 0.73
CA ILE A 176 13.28 15.95 2.10
C ILE A 176 12.08 16.87 2.29
N LYS A 177 11.83 17.81 1.35
CA LYS A 177 10.67 18.70 1.41
C LYS A 177 9.34 17.94 1.41
N GLY A 178 9.22 16.91 0.56
CA GLY A 178 8.04 16.06 0.50
C GLY A 178 7.83 15.27 1.80
N LEU A 179 8.89 14.67 2.35
CA LEU A 179 8.84 13.95 3.62
C LEU A 179 8.48 14.85 4.79
N ALA A 180 9.03 16.06 4.86
CA ALA A 180 8.63 17.06 5.86
C ALA A 180 7.12 17.39 5.76
N GLY A 181 6.58 17.50 4.54
CA GLY A 181 5.14 17.63 4.32
C GLY A 181 4.33 16.44 4.84
N ALA A 182 4.78 15.21 4.58
CA ALA A 182 4.15 13.99 5.07
C ALA A 182 4.20 13.86 6.60
N ILE A 183 5.30 14.26 7.24
CA ILE A 183 5.44 14.29 8.70
C ILE A 183 4.48 15.32 9.31
N ARG A 184 4.38 16.53 8.73
CA ARG A 184 3.39 17.53 9.18
C ARG A 184 1.95 17.02 9.03
N PHE A 185 1.65 16.32 7.94
CA PHE A 185 0.35 15.68 7.77
C PHE A 185 0.10 14.63 8.86
N LEU A 186 1.07 13.77 9.15
CA LEU A 186 0.97 12.76 10.20
C LEU A 186 0.75 13.40 11.57
N ALA A 187 1.49 14.47 11.90
CA ALA A 187 1.34 15.19 13.16
C ALA A 187 -0.08 15.73 13.35
N ARG A 188 -0.65 16.36 12.31
CA ARG A 188 -2.05 16.80 12.32
C ARG A 188 -3.03 15.63 12.47
N PHE A 189 -2.82 14.56 11.70
CA PHE A 189 -3.66 13.37 11.76
C PHE A 189 -3.67 12.72 13.15
N THR A 190 -2.52 12.72 13.84
CA THR A 190 -2.37 12.17 15.19
C THR A 190 -2.53 13.22 16.30
N THR A 191 -3.04 14.40 15.96
CA THR A 191 -3.30 15.54 16.86
C THR A 191 -2.10 15.95 17.72
N ALA A 192 -0.88 15.85 17.17
CA ALA A 192 0.33 16.36 17.81
C ALA A 192 0.54 17.83 17.44
N GLY A 193 0.72 18.69 18.44
CA GLY A 193 1.02 20.11 18.27
C GLY A 193 2.50 20.40 18.00
N GLN A 194 3.38 19.45 18.31
CA GLN A 194 4.83 19.57 18.13
C GLN A 194 5.39 18.38 17.35
N ILE A 195 6.50 18.62 16.66
CA ILE A 195 7.26 17.62 15.93
C ILE A 195 8.71 17.68 16.42
N SER A 196 9.29 16.54 16.76
CA SER A 196 10.72 16.40 17.01
C SER A 196 11.31 15.46 15.98
N VAL A 197 12.46 15.79 15.42
CA VAL A 197 13.17 14.97 14.43
C VAL A 197 14.65 14.86 14.79
N PRO A 198 15.37 13.82 14.31
CA PRO A 198 16.81 13.73 14.50
C PRO A 198 17.53 14.88 13.78
N GLU A 199 18.78 15.14 14.16
CA GLU A 199 19.63 16.13 13.48
C GLU A 199 19.77 15.84 11.98
N GLY A 200 19.95 16.92 11.20
CA GLY A 200 20.19 16.88 9.75
C GLY A 200 19.11 17.58 8.92
N ALA A 201 19.06 17.25 7.62
CA ALA A 201 18.27 17.98 6.62
C ALA A 201 16.76 18.07 6.91
N LEU A 202 16.19 17.12 7.66
CA LEU A 202 14.79 17.19 8.08
C LEU A 202 14.54 18.27 9.13
N ARG A 203 15.47 18.46 10.06
CA ARG A 203 15.38 19.49 11.11
C ARG A 203 15.42 20.89 10.50
N GLU A 204 16.32 21.11 9.54
CA GLU A 204 16.42 22.39 8.82
C GLU A 204 15.09 22.80 8.14
N VAL A 205 14.31 21.82 7.67
CA VAL A 205 13.03 22.08 6.98
C VAL A 205 11.84 22.11 7.93
N LEU A 206 11.91 21.44 9.08
CA LEU A 206 10.80 21.33 10.03
C LEU A 206 10.85 22.36 11.17
N GLY A 207 12.01 22.95 11.44
CA GLY A 207 12.24 23.85 12.59
C GLY A 207 12.49 23.06 13.88
#